data_AF-A0A7W1E6Y5-F1
#
_entry.id   AF-A0A7W1E6Y5-F1
#
_cell.length_a   1.000
_cell.length_b   1.000
_cell.length_c   1.000
_cell.angle_alpha   90.00
_cell.angle_beta   90.00
_cell.angle_gamma   90.00
#
_symmetry.space_group_name_H-M   'P 1'
#
loop_
_entity.id
_entity.type
_entity.pdbx_description
1 polymer ?
#
loop_
_entity_poly.entity_id
_entity_poly.type
_entity_poly.pdbx_seq_one_letter_code
_entity_poly.pdbx_strand_id
1 'polypeptide(L)'
;MATARERVPVVIEDYDEIARQVARRIRDIILEKRSDGGRAVLGLATGSTPIGVYRELIRMHREEKLDFSDVITFNLDEYYPMQPDSIHSYVRYMWENLFEHINIHRDNVHIPDGLADRDRIDHSNSEYEHSIRDAGGIDIQILGIGKTGHIGFNEPGSGIESRTRRIALDTITRRDAAADFFGEDNVPTEAITMGVATIMEAREIALIATGEHKSAIVRRAVEGEPDPDVAATYLQKHHNVTFYLDHAAAADLTRIRTPWVIGEVEWTTKREIDAVIWLSQATGKSVLKLDSLDYREHHLSSLLARYRTAGPLNGEVFNALISKIRGRSKLPTGKSIVVFSPHPDDDVISMGGILHKLHQNRNDIVVAYQTSGNIAVFDHEVRRYVDFLRRFGRDFANGEKSTQPL
;
A
#
# COMPACT_ATOMS: atom_id res chain seq x y z
N MET A 1 -13.22 23.61 12.78
CA MET A 1 -13.53 22.96 11.48
C MET A 1 -12.85 21.61 11.49
N ALA A 2 -13.52 20.54 11.05
CA ALA A 2 -12.87 19.24 10.96
C ALA A 2 -11.67 19.35 9.99
N THR A 3 -10.48 18.95 10.41
CA THR A 3 -9.25 18.99 9.60
C THR A 3 -9.07 17.75 8.73
N ALA A 4 -10.00 16.80 8.85
CA ALA A 4 -9.97 15.44 8.31
C ALA A 4 -11.43 14.93 8.12
N ARG A 5 -11.67 14.07 7.14
CA ARG A 5 -12.92 13.31 6.97
C ARG A 5 -12.80 11.87 7.46
N GLU A 6 -11.57 11.46 7.77
CA GLU A 6 -11.23 10.16 8.27
C GLU A 6 -11.90 9.93 9.64
N ARG A 7 -12.55 8.78 9.76
CA ARG A 7 -13.29 8.35 10.96
C ARG A 7 -12.43 7.56 11.93
N VAL A 8 -11.18 7.32 11.56
CA VAL A 8 -10.16 6.60 12.31
C VAL A 8 -8.84 7.39 12.27
N PRO A 9 -7.97 7.22 13.27
CA PRO A 9 -6.60 7.72 13.20
C PRO A 9 -5.87 7.22 11.94
N VAL A 10 -5.26 8.15 11.21
CA VAL A 10 -4.45 7.88 10.02
C VAL A 10 -3.07 8.49 10.17
N VAL A 11 -2.03 7.67 10.06
CA VAL A 11 -0.62 8.08 10.00
C VAL A 11 -0.15 7.95 8.56
N ILE A 12 0.44 9.02 8.01
CA ILE A 12 1.03 8.99 6.66
C ILE A 12 2.52 9.21 6.77
N GLU A 13 3.31 8.22 6.39
CA GLU A 13 4.77 8.24 6.46
C GLU A 13 5.37 7.39 5.32
N ASP A 14 6.68 7.40 5.15
CA ASP A 14 7.35 6.46 4.24
C ASP A 14 7.25 5.01 4.76
N TYR A 15 7.27 4.03 3.85
CA TYR A 15 7.12 2.61 4.18
C TYR A 15 8.04 2.12 5.31
N ASP A 16 9.32 2.51 5.25
CA ASP A 16 10.30 2.09 6.25
C ASP A 16 10.03 2.72 7.62
N GLU A 17 9.48 3.95 7.67
CA GLU A 17 9.11 4.57 8.95
C GLU A 17 7.83 3.96 9.52
N ILE A 18 6.83 3.64 8.67
CA ILE A 18 5.66 2.87 9.10
C ILE A 18 6.11 1.55 9.73
N ALA A 19 6.99 0.82 9.04
CA ALA A 19 7.54 -0.44 9.53
C ALA A 19 8.21 -0.28 10.89
N ARG A 20 9.06 0.75 11.06
CA ARG A 20 9.71 1.07 12.34
C ARG A 20 8.73 1.44 13.43
N GLN A 21 7.70 2.23 13.14
CA GLN A 21 6.70 2.64 14.14
C GLN A 21 5.89 1.44 14.64
N VAL A 22 5.39 0.61 13.73
CA VAL A 22 4.63 -0.60 14.09
C VAL A 22 5.53 -1.59 14.84
N ALA A 23 6.77 -1.82 14.41
CA ALA A 23 7.71 -2.68 15.12
C ALA A 23 8.06 -2.16 16.52
N ARG A 24 8.25 -0.84 16.69
CA ARG A 24 8.45 -0.22 18.01
C ARG A 24 7.24 -0.44 18.91
N ARG A 25 6.01 -0.29 18.38
CA ARG A 25 4.80 -0.53 19.16
C ARG A 25 4.69 -1.99 19.61
N ILE A 26 4.99 -2.95 18.73
CA ILE A 26 5.03 -4.38 19.07
C ILE A 26 6.09 -4.64 20.16
N ARG A 27 7.29 -4.09 20.02
CA ARG A 27 8.34 -4.17 21.05
C ARG A 27 7.83 -3.66 22.39
N ASP A 28 7.18 -2.49 22.40
CA ASP A 28 6.68 -1.88 23.64
C ASP A 28 5.62 -2.77 24.29
N ILE A 29 4.70 -3.36 23.52
CA ILE A 29 3.72 -4.35 24.02
C ILE A 29 4.41 -5.57 24.62
N ILE A 30 5.45 -6.11 23.96
CA ILE A 30 6.20 -7.26 24.47
C ILE A 30 6.83 -6.93 25.84
N LEU A 31 7.44 -5.75 25.97
CA LEU A 31 8.08 -5.31 27.20
C LEU A 31 7.06 -5.04 28.32
N GLU A 32 5.96 -4.35 28.01
CA GLU A 32 4.87 -4.05 28.94
C GLU A 32 4.25 -5.34 29.50
N LYS A 33 3.87 -6.28 28.63
CA LYS A 33 3.28 -7.55 29.05
C LYS A 33 4.21 -8.38 29.90
N ARG A 34 5.50 -8.40 29.55
CA ARG A 34 6.51 -9.10 30.33
C ARG A 34 6.72 -8.44 31.70
N SER A 35 6.74 -7.11 31.79
CA SER A 35 6.86 -6.43 33.08
C SER A 35 5.67 -6.71 34.00
N ASP A 36 4.50 -6.93 33.43
CA ASP A 36 3.27 -7.30 34.16
C ASP A 36 3.21 -8.80 34.51
N GLY A 37 4.25 -9.58 34.20
CA GLY A 37 4.29 -11.03 34.42
C GLY A 37 3.41 -11.84 33.46
N GLY A 38 2.94 -11.22 32.38
CA GLY A 38 2.15 -11.83 31.32
C GLY A 38 2.95 -12.16 30.06
N ARG A 39 2.21 -12.58 29.03
CA ARG A 39 2.72 -12.87 27.69
C ARG A 39 2.09 -11.91 26.69
N ALA A 40 2.85 -11.47 25.70
CA ALA A 40 2.30 -10.68 24.59
C ALA A 40 1.66 -11.60 23.55
N VAL A 41 0.45 -11.26 23.14
CA VAL A 41 -0.30 -12.00 22.12
C VAL A 41 -0.41 -11.16 20.86
N LEU A 42 0.23 -11.60 19.78
CA LEU A 42 0.36 -10.84 18.54
C LEU A 42 -0.48 -11.47 17.42
N GLY A 43 -1.34 -10.67 16.80
CA GLY A 43 -2.04 -11.01 15.56
C GLY A 43 -1.19 -10.63 14.35
N LEU A 44 -0.85 -11.59 13.49
CA LEU A 44 0.08 -11.40 12.38
C LEU A 44 -0.60 -11.57 11.02
N ALA A 45 -0.11 -10.82 10.03
CA ALA A 45 -0.58 -10.85 8.64
C ALA A 45 0.52 -11.36 7.69
N THR A 46 0.16 -11.82 6.51
CA THR A 46 1.11 -12.21 5.47
C THR A 46 1.14 -11.20 4.30
N GLY A 47 1.87 -11.53 3.23
CA GLY A 47 1.97 -10.70 2.03
C GLY A 47 3.11 -9.68 2.08
N SER A 48 3.20 -8.82 1.07
CA SER A 48 4.34 -7.89 0.92
C SER A 48 4.33 -6.75 1.94
N THR A 49 3.15 -6.35 2.42
CA THR A 49 2.98 -5.20 3.29
C THR A 49 3.69 -5.33 4.65
N PRO A 50 3.51 -6.41 5.44
CA PRO A 50 4.13 -6.52 6.78
C PRO A 50 5.63 -6.86 6.77
N ILE A 51 6.24 -7.18 5.62
CA ILE A 51 7.66 -7.61 5.55
C ILE A 51 8.62 -6.61 6.21
N GLY A 52 8.41 -5.31 6.02
CA GLY A 52 9.22 -4.27 6.66
C GLY A 52 9.15 -4.34 8.18
N VAL A 53 7.97 -4.61 8.76
CA VAL A 53 7.78 -4.78 10.21
C VAL A 53 8.58 -5.98 10.69
N TYR A 54 8.50 -7.12 9.99
CA TYR A 54 9.24 -8.33 10.36
C TYR A 54 10.76 -8.12 10.32
N ARG A 55 11.28 -7.42 9.30
CA ARG A 55 12.70 -7.05 9.24
C ARG A 55 13.14 -6.23 10.45
N GLU A 56 12.34 -5.25 10.87
CA GLU A 56 12.65 -4.43 12.04
C GLU A 56 12.58 -5.25 13.35
N LEU A 57 11.60 -6.15 13.50
CA LEU A 57 11.53 -7.03 14.67
C LEU A 57 12.74 -7.97 14.77
N ILE A 58 13.17 -8.55 13.63
CA ILE A 58 14.38 -9.36 13.54
C ILE A 58 15.62 -8.54 13.90
N ARG A 59 15.71 -7.29 13.41
CA ARG A 59 16.80 -6.37 13.75
C ARG A 59 16.83 -6.10 15.26
N MET A 60 15.68 -5.75 15.86
CA MET A 60 15.55 -5.51 17.30
C MET A 60 15.90 -6.76 18.13
N HIS A 61 15.54 -7.96 17.67
CA HIS A 61 15.95 -9.21 18.33
C HIS A 61 17.49 -9.35 18.34
N ARG A 62 18.12 -9.20 17.18
CA ARG A 62 19.56 -9.44 17.00
C ARG A 62 20.42 -8.38 17.69
N GLU A 63 20.06 -7.11 17.51
CA GLU A 63 20.85 -5.94 17.91
C GLU A 63 20.45 -5.41 19.29
N GLU A 64 19.16 -5.32 19.59
CA GLU A 64 18.62 -4.73 20.83
C GLU A 64 18.25 -5.77 21.89
N LYS A 65 18.40 -7.07 21.57
CA LYS A 65 18.07 -8.21 22.45
C LYS A 65 16.59 -8.25 22.87
N LEU A 66 15.69 -7.78 22.00
CA LEU A 66 14.25 -8.01 22.15
C LEU A 66 13.99 -9.52 22.14
N ASP A 67 13.29 -10.03 23.13
CA ASP A 67 13.14 -11.46 23.34
C ASP A 67 11.70 -11.92 23.10
N PHE A 68 11.55 -12.94 22.26
CA PHE A 68 10.29 -13.49 21.77
C PHE A 68 9.94 -14.86 22.39
N SER A 69 10.72 -15.37 23.35
CA SER A 69 10.52 -16.71 23.91
C SER A 69 9.11 -16.90 24.48
N ASP A 70 8.56 -15.86 25.12
CA ASP A 70 7.24 -15.91 25.77
C ASP A 70 6.12 -15.25 24.96
N VAL A 71 6.40 -14.90 23.69
CA VAL A 71 5.41 -14.30 22.79
C VAL A 71 4.53 -15.39 22.18
N ILE A 72 3.23 -15.14 22.10
CA ILE A 72 2.23 -15.97 21.43
C ILE A 72 1.76 -15.27 20.17
N THR A 73 1.62 -15.99 19.06
CA THR A 73 1.22 -15.41 17.77
C THR A 73 0.04 -16.13 17.15
N PHE A 74 -0.89 -15.38 16.57
CA PHE A 74 -2.02 -15.88 15.79
C PHE A 74 -2.02 -15.25 14.40
N ASN A 75 -1.93 -16.05 13.34
CA ASN A 75 -2.07 -15.55 11.98
C ASN A 75 -3.54 -15.35 11.59
N LEU A 76 -3.80 -14.43 10.65
CA LEU A 76 -5.15 -14.18 10.15
C LEU A 76 -5.74 -15.37 9.40
N ASP A 77 -4.95 -16.05 8.58
CA ASP A 77 -5.47 -16.95 7.56
C ASP A 77 -4.45 -17.99 7.09
N GLU A 78 -4.95 -18.99 6.36
CA GLU A 78 -4.19 -19.94 5.55
C GLU A 78 -5.08 -20.40 4.38
N TYR A 79 -4.48 -20.68 3.23
CA TYR A 79 -5.21 -21.26 2.09
C TYR A 79 -5.77 -22.65 2.42
N TYR A 80 -6.84 -23.06 1.73
CA TYR A 80 -7.46 -24.37 1.95
C TYR A 80 -7.83 -25.07 0.63
N PRO A 81 -7.41 -26.34 0.43
CA PRO A 81 -6.40 -27.05 1.21
C PRO A 81 -4.99 -26.48 0.92
N MET A 82 -4.09 -26.52 1.91
CA MET A 82 -2.71 -26.06 1.75
C MET A 82 -1.73 -26.87 2.61
N GLN A 83 -0.71 -27.44 1.96
CA GLN A 83 0.37 -28.15 2.65
C GLN A 83 1.33 -27.15 3.31
N PRO A 84 1.69 -27.31 4.61
CA PRO A 84 2.55 -26.35 5.33
C PRO A 84 3.94 -26.11 4.74
N ASP A 85 4.48 -27.05 3.95
CA ASP A 85 5.78 -26.96 3.28
C ASP A 85 5.70 -26.39 1.85
N SER A 86 4.48 -26.20 1.33
CA SER A 86 4.23 -25.53 0.06
C SER A 86 4.82 -24.13 0.06
N ILE A 87 5.43 -23.73 -1.06
CA ILE A 87 5.92 -22.36 -1.29
C ILE A 87 4.83 -21.30 -1.17
N HIS A 88 3.55 -21.69 -1.30
CA HIS A 88 2.41 -20.79 -1.21
C HIS A 88 1.73 -20.80 0.18
N SER A 89 2.20 -21.64 1.11
CA SER A 89 1.64 -21.71 2.45
C SER A 89 2.04 -20.51 3.29
N TYR A 90 1.09 -19.98 4.04
CA TYR A 90 1.33 -18.95 5.04
C TYR A 90 2.11 -19.46 6.25
N VAL A 91 2.02 -20.77 6.56
CA VAL A 91 2.96 -21.41 7.49
C VAL A 91 4.40 -21.20 7.03
N ARG A 92 4.74 -21.68 5.83
CA ARG A 92 6.10 -21.53 5.30
C ARG A 92 6.54 -20.07 5.21
N TYR A 93 5.67 -19.20 4.69
CA TYR A 93 5.93 -17.76 4.60
C TYR A 93 6.36 -17.18 5.96
N MET A 94 5.63 -17.49 7.04
CA MET A 94 5.93 -16.91 8.36
C MET A 94 7.23 -17.45 8.96
N TRP A 95 7.54 -18.74 8.74
CA TRP A 95 8.82 -19.30 9.16
C TRP A 95 10.00 -18.63 8.44
N GLU A 96 9.93 -18.51 7.11
CA GLU A 96 10.98 -17.90 6.30
C GLU A 96 11.15 -16.40 6.57
N ASN A 97 10.07 -15.66 6.86
CA ASN A 97 10.12 -14.20 6.98
C ASN A 97 10.24 -13.68 8.41
N LEU A 98 9.96 -14.51 9.44
CA LEU A 98 10.01 -14.08 10.84
C LEU A 98 10.52 -15.16 11.79
N PHE A 99 9.82 -16.29 11.89
CA PHE A 99 9.97 -17.19 13.05
C PHE A 99 11.33 -17.89 13.12
N GLU A 100 11.98 -18.20 11.99
CA GLU A 100 13.35 -18.76 11.98
C GLU A 100 14.43 -17.75 12.39
N HIS A 101 14.08 -16.47 12.50
CA HIS A 101 15.02 -15.38 12.74
C HIS A 101 14.93 -14.77 14.14
N ILE A 102 13.99 -15.27 14.95
CA ILE A 102 13.75 -14.89 16.35
C ILE A 102 13.70 -16.13 17.23
N ASN A 103 13.72 -15.97 18.55
CA ASN A 103 13.74 -17.07 19.50
C ASN A 103 12.35 -17.50 20.01
N ILE A 104 11.32 -17.36 19.17
CA ILE A 104 9.95 -17.77 19.54
C ILE A 104 9.84 -19.30 19.67
N HIS A 105 9.08 -19.77 20.65
CA HIS A 105 8.78 -21.20 20.79
C HIS A 105 7.71 -21.63 19.78
N ARG A 106 7.94 -22.76 19.10
CA ARG A 106 7.02 -23.30 18.07
C ARG A 106 5.59 -23.53 18.61
N ASP A 107 5.46 -23.93 19.87
CA ASP A 107 4.16 -24.18 20.51
C ASP A 107 3.35 -22.89 20.78
N ASN A 108 4.00 -21.73 20.66
CA ASN A 108 3.35 -20.42 20.77
C ASN A 108 2.96 -19.84 19.40
N VAL A 109 3.18 -20.58 18.31
CA VAL A 109 2.84 -20.15 16.94
C VAL A 109 1.56 -20.83 16.49
N HIS A 110 0.52 -20.03 16.23
CA HIS A 110 -0.79 -20.50 15.80
C HIS A 110 -1.12 -19.94 14.42
N ILE A 111 -1.36 -20.84 13.46
CA ILE A 111 -1.78 -20.53 12.10
C ILE A 111 -2.95 -21.46 11.78
N PRO A 112 -4.02 -21.00 11.09
CA PRO A 112 -5.14 -21.88 10.73
C PRO A 112 -4.69 -23.13 9.98
N ASP A 113 -5.30 -24.28 10.30
CA ASP A 113 -4.90 -25.57 9.74
C ASP A 113 -5.45 -25.77 8.31
N GLY A 114 -4.62 -25.43 7.32
CA GLY A 114 -4.92 -25.62 5.90
C GLY A 114 -5.06 -27.08 5.46
N LEU A 115 -4.80 -28.07 6.33
CA LEU A 115 -4.94 -29.50 6.06
C LEU A 115 -6.02 -30.18 6.90
N ALA A 116 -6.76 -29.43 7.71
CA ALA A 116 -7.82 -30.00 8.53
C ALA A 116 -8.81 -30.78 7.66
N ASP A 117 -9.18 -31.98 8.10
CA ASP A 117 -10.22 -32.78 7.44
C ASP A 117 -11.49 -31.92 7.29
N ARG A 118 -12.13 -31.98 6.12
CA ARG A 118 -13.25 -31.09 5.78
C ARG A 118 -14.40 -31.14 6.81
N ASP A 119 -14.65 -32.31 7.38
CA ASP A 119 -15.68 -32.54 8.40
C ASP A 119 -15.28 -32.04 9.80
N ARG A 120 -14.00 -31.70 10.00
CA ARG A 120 -13.43 -31.19 11.26
C ARG A 120 -13.07 -29.71 11.22
N ILE A 121 -13.17 -29.04 10.07
CA ILE A 121 -12.82 -27.62 9.92
C ILE A 121 -13.54 -26.74 10.93
N ASP A 122 -14.85 -26.89 11.11
CA ASP A 122 -15.61 -26.04 12.05
C ASP A 122 -15.15 -26.25 13.50
N HIS A 123 -14.75 -27.47 13.85
CA HIS A 123 -14.16 -27.76 15.14
C HIS A 123 -12.78 -27.12 15.28
N SER A 124 -11.89 -27.27 14.28
CA SER A 124 -10.57 -26.63 14.26
C SER A 124 -10.65 -25.10 14.34
N ASN A 125 -11.60 -24.49 13.63
CA ASN A 125 -11.86 -23.05 13.71
C ASN A 125 -12.32 -22.65 15.11
N SER A 126 -13.16 -23.46 15.74
CA SER A 126 -13.59 -23.23 17.12
C SER A 126 -12.42 -23.36 18.09
N GLU A 127 -11.54 -24.35 17.94
CA GLU A 127 -10.33 -24.52 18.75
C GLU A 127 -9.37 -23.33 18.60
N TYR A 128 -9.26 -22.77 17.38
CA TYR A 128 -8.49 -21.57 17.12
C TYR A 128 -9.02 -20.35 17.92
N GLU A 129 -10.34 -20.13 17.89
CA GLU A 129 -11.01 -19.09 18.68
C GLU A 129 -10.88 -19.30 20.20
N HIS A 130 -10.89 -20.56 20.66
CA HIS A 130 -10.64 -20.88 22.07
C HIS A 130 -9.19 -20.57 22.45
N SER A 131 -8.23 -20.93 21.60
CA SER A 131 -6.81 -20.68 21.85
C SER A 131 -6.50 -19.18 21.98
N ILE A 132 -7.15 -18.33 21.17
CA ILE A 132 -7.04 -16.87 21.29
C ILE A 132 -7.54 -16.40 22.67
N ARG A 133 -8.69 -16.91 23.12
CA ARG A 133 -9.28 -16.54 24.41
C ARG A 133 -8.44 -17.04 25.59
N ASP A 134 -7.94 -18.27 25.51
CA ASP A 134 -7.09 -18.88 26.55
C ASP A 134 -5.74 -18.16 26.67
N ALA A 135 -5.24 -17.58 25.57
CA ALA A 135 -4.06 -16.71 25.57
C ALA A 135 -4.33 -15.32 26.19
N GLY A 136 -5.59 -14.93 26.45
CA GLY A 136 -5.97 -13.64 27.03
C GLY A 136 -6.41 -12.58 26.01
N GLY A 137 -6.67 -12.99 24.76
CA GLY A 137 -7.01 -12.13 23.63
C GLY A 137 -5.79 -11.50 22.97
N ILE A 138 -5.96 -11.03 21.73
CA ILE A 138 -4.89 -10.43 20.93
C ILE A 138 -4.59 -9.01 21.43
N ASP A 139 -3.32 -8.71 21.74
CA ASP A 139 -2.91 -7.38 22.20
C ASP A 139 -2.76 -6.40 21.05
N ILE A 140 -2.21 -6.84 19.92
CA ILE A 140 -2.15 -6.06 18.68
C ILE A 140 -2.36 -6.97 17.48
N GLN A 141 -3.26 -6.58 16.58
CA GLN A 141 -3.49 -7.24 15.30
C GLN A 141 -2.94 -6.38 14.16
N ILE A 142 -1.94 -6.91 13.45
CA ILE A 142 -1.47 -6.32 12.20
C ILE A 142 -2.42 -6.77 11.09
N LEU A 143 -2.88 -5.81 10.28
CA LEU A 143 -3.72 -6.06 9.11
C LEU A 143 -3.11 -5.45 7.85
N GLY A 144 -3.30 -6.13 6.73
CA GLY A 144 -3.27 -5.50 5.41
C GLY A 144 -4.68 -5.18 4.93
N ILE A 145 -4.77 -4.39 3.86
CA ILE A 145 -6.01 -4.20 3.10
C ILE A 145 -5.81 -4.66 1.64
N GLY A 146 -6.74 -5.48 1.16
CA GLY A 146 -6.83 -5.89 -0.24
C GLY A 146 -7.47 -4.82 -1.13
N LYS A 147 -7.39 -4.97 -2.46
CA LYS A 147 -7.98 -4.00 -3.41
C LYS A 147 -9.51 -3.89 -3.29
N THR A 148 -10.16 -4.97 -2.84
CA THR A 148 -11.61 -5.00 -2.57
C THR A 148 -11.97 -4.49 -1.17
N GLY A 149 -10.97 -4.27 -0.31
CA GLY A 149 -11.17 -3.79 1.05
C GLY A 149 -11.39 -4.89 2.07
N HIS A 150 -11.10 -6.15 1.70
CA HIS A 150 -11.01 -7.26 2.64
C HIS A 150 -9.85 -7.04 3.65
N ILE A 151 -10.03 -7.62 4.84
CA ILE A 151 -9.01 -7.80 5.88
C ILE A 151 -8.92 -9.29 6.20
N GLY A 152 -7.71 -9.86 6.15
CA GLY A 152 -7.56 -11.31 5.93
C GLY A 152 -8.30 -11.75 4.66
N PHE A 153 -8.94 -12.92 4.67
CA PHE A 153 -9.87 -13.32 3.58
C PHE A 153 -11.34 -12.97 3.86
N ASN A 154 -11.63 -11.92 4.64
CA ASN A 154 -13.01 -11.43 4.79
C ASN A 154 -13.45 -10.66 3.55
N GLU A 155 -13.82 -11.41 2.51
CA GLU A 155 -14.28 -10.93 1.21
C GLU A 155 -15.55 -10.07 1.28
N PRO A 156 -15.86 -9.28 0.22
CA PRO A 156 -17.11 -8.53 0.13
C PRO A 156 -18.35 -9.36 0.50
N GLY A 157 -19.19 -8.82 1.38
CA GLY A 157 -20.36 -9.50 1.95
C GLY A 157 -20.09 -10.22 3.27
N SER A 158 -18.84 -10.25 3.75
CA SER A 158 -18.50 -10.78 5.08
C SER A 158 -19.13 -9.93 6.19
N GLY A 159 -19.93 -10.55 7.06
CA GLY A 159 -20.60 -9.84 8.15
C GLY A 159 -19.66 -9.44 9.29
N ILE A 160 -19.99 -8.34 9.99
CA ILE A 160 -19.23 -7.85 11.15
C ILE A 160 -19.16 -8.86 12.31
N GLU A 161 -20.18 -9.71 12.46
CA GLU A 161 -20.26 -10.76 13.51
C GLU A 161 -19.55 -12.07 13.10
N SER A 162 -18.87 -12.07 11.95
CA SER A 162 -18.22 -13.29 11.46
C SER A 162 -17.07 -13.74 12.36
N ARG A 163 -17.00 -15.04 12.60
CA ARG A 163 -15.92 -15.72 13.33
C ARG A 163 -14.98 -16.45 12.37
N THR A 164 -13.93 -17.04 12.92
CA THR A 164 -12.99 -17.88 12.16
C THR A 164 -13.76 -18.95 11.39
N ARG A 165 -13.56 -19.00 10.07
CA ARG A 165 -14.34 -19.86 9.17
C ARG A 165 -13.57 -20.18 7.91
N ARG A 166 -14.02 -21.25 7.24
CA ARG A 166 -13.70 -21.45 5.82
C ARG A 166 -14.52 -20.50 4.95
N ILE A 167 -13.88 -19.92 3.95
CA ILE A 167 -14.50 -19.00 2.99
C ILE A 167 -14.05 -19.32 1.57
N ALA A 168 -14.93 -19.08 0.60
CA ALA A 168 -14.58 -19.09 -0.81
C ALA A 168 -13.90 -17.76 -1.18
N LEU A 169 -12.79 -17.83 -1.90
CA LEU A 169 -12.03 -16.65 -2.30
C LEU A 169 -12.71 -15.94 -3.48
N ASP A 170 -12.71 -14.60 -3.43
CA ASP A 170 -13.26 -13.80 -4.53
C ASP A 170 -12.37 -13.90 -5.79
N THR A 171 -12.97 -13.71 -6.96
CA THR A 171 -12.24 -13.75 -8.23
C THR A 171 -11.14 -12.69 -8.29
N ILE A 172 -11.35 -11.51 -7.72
CA ILE A 172 -10.34 -10.45 -7.66
C ILE A 172 -9.18 -10.87 -6.76
N THR A 173 -9.46 -11.47 -5.60
CA THR A 173 -8.43 -11.99 -4.69
C THR A 173 -7.59 -13.08 -5.35
N ARG A 174 -8.24 -14.00 -6.08
CA ARG A 174 -7.52 -15.04 -6.84
C ARG A 174 -6.64 -14.44 -7.94
N ARG A 175 -7.12 -13.41 -8.65
CA ARG A 175 -6.32 -12.70 -9.66
C ARG A 175 -5.14 -11.96 -9.07
N ASP A 176 -5.31 -11.34 -7.90
CA ASP A 176 -4.23 -10.63 -7.21
C ASP A 176 -3.15 -11.60 -6.72
N ALA A 177 -3.52 -12.82 -6.30
CA ALA A 177 -2.59 -13.87 -5.89
C ALA A 177 -1.98 -14.67 -7.07
N ALA A 178 -2.56 -14.58 -8.27
CA ALA A 178 -2.20 -15.43 -9.41
C ALA A 178 -0.71 -15.39 -9.77
N ALA A 179 -0.06 -14.24 -9.64
CA ALA A 179 1.38 -14.10 -9.91
C ALA A 179 2.22 -14.99 -8.97
N ASP A 180 1.84 -15.07 -7.69
CA ASP A 180 2.54 -15.88 -6.69
C ASP A 180 2.32 -17.38 -6.91
N PHE A 181 1.18 -17.77 -7.50
CA PHE A 181 0.79 -19.16 -7.79
C PHE A 181 1.13 -19.61 -9.22
N PHE A 182 1.85 -18.80 -9.99
CA PHE A 182 2.17 -19.08 -11.40
C PHE A 182 0.92 -19.29 -12.29
N GLY A 183 -0.19 -18.64 -11.94
CA GLY A 183 -1.46 -18.70 -12.67
C GLY A 183 -2.69 -18.69 -11.75
N GLU A 184 -3.78 -18.07 -12.20
CA GLU A 184 -5.04 -17.98 -11.43
C GLU A 184 -5.63 -19.37 -11.13
N ASP A 185 -5.51 -20.32 -12.07
CA ASP A 185 -6.02 -21.69 -11.93
C ASP A 185 -5.31 -22.49 -10.83
N ASN A 186 -4.11 -22.09 -10.44
CA ASN A 186 -3.35 -22.72 -9.36
C ASN A 186 -3.69 -22.13 -7.97
N VAL A 187 -4.38 -20.99 -7.92
CA VAL A 187 -4.79 -20.38 -6.66
C VAL A 187 -5.95 -21.18 -6.07
N PRO A 188 -5.84 -21.65 -4.81
CA PRO A 188 -6.93 -22.32 -4.11
C PRO A 188 -8.23 -21.52 -4.18
N THR A 189 -9.35 -22.23 -4.23
CA THR A 189 -10.67 -21.58 -4.30
C THR A 189 -11.21 -21.22 -2.93
N GLU A 190 -10.60 -21.73 -1.86
CA GLU A 190 -11.03 -21.54 -0.48
C GLU A 190 -9.84 -21.20 0.42
N ALA A 191 -10.12 -20.61 1.56
CA ALA A 191 -9.17 -20.36 2.63
C ALA A 191 -9.87 -20.48 3.98
N ILE A 192 -9.08 -20.63 5.05
CA ILE A 192 -9.53 -20.45 6.42
C ILE A 192 -9.06 -19.07 6.87
N THR A 193 -9.95 -18.28 7.45
CA THR A 193 -9.64 -16.91 7.90
C THR A 193 -10.29 -16.62 9.23
N MET A 194 -9.59 -15.86 10.06
CA MET A 194 -10.12 -15.16 11.21
C MET A 194 -11.26 -14.26 10.74
N GLY A 195 -12.37 -14.29 11.47
CA GLY A 195 -13.55 -13.48 11.14
C GLY A 195 -13.40 -12.03 11.58
N VAL A 196 -14.29 -11.16 11.06
CA VAL A 196 -14.27 -9.74 11.42
C VAL A 196 -14.48 -9.53 12.92
N ALA A 197 -15.38 -10.27 13.55
CA ALA A 197 -15.63 -10.14 14.99
C ALA A 197 -14.39 -10.48 15.80
N THR A 198 -13.69 -11.54 15.40
CA THR A 198 -12.45 -11.99 16.06
C THR A 198 -11.33 -10.97 15.91
N ILE A 199 -11.19 -10.36 14.73
CA ILE A 199 -10.24 -9.24 14.51
C ILE A 199 -10.59 -8.04 15.40
N MET A 200 -11.88 -7.71 15.50
CA MET A 200 -12.40 -6.58 16.29
C MET A 200 -12.29 -6.78 17.81
N GLU A 201 -11.99 -7.99 18.28
CA GLU A 201 -11.72 -8.29 19.69
C GLU A 201 -10.28 -8.01 20.11
N ALA A 202 -9.38 -7.72 19.17
CA ALA A 202 -8.01 -7.30 19.48
C ALA A 202 -8.01 -5.99 20.30
N ARG A 203 -7.05 -5.83 21.22
CA ARG A 203 -6.95 -4.59 22.02
C ARG A 203 -6.44 -3.40 21.20
N GLU A 204 -5.68 -3.68 20.15
CA GLU A 204 -5.14 -2.69 19.24
C GLU A 204 -5.10 -3.26 17.82
N ILE A 205 -5.40 -2.44 16.82
CA ILE A 205 -5.34 -2.83 15.41
C ILE A 205 -4.44 -1.85 14.65
N ALA A 206 -3.43 -2.39 13.96
CA ALA A 206 -2.56 -1.64 13.06
C ALA A 206 -2.80 -2.11 11.63
N LEU A 207 -3.57 -1.34 10.85
CA LEU A 207 -3.78 -1.62 9.43
C LEU A 207 -2.75 -0.88 8.61
N ILE A 208 -1.97 -1.60 7.81
CA ILE A 208 -0.93 -1.06 6.95
C ILE A 208 -1.39 -1.13 5.49
N ALA A 209 -1.24 -0.03 4.74
CA ALA A 209 -1.50 0.00 3.32
C ALA A 209 -0.44 0.82 2.57
N THR A 210 0.07 0.26 1.48
CA THR A 210 1.11 0.87 0.66
C THR A 210 0.77 0.78 -0.82
N GLY A 211 1.18 1.81 -1.57
CA GLY A 211 1.01 1.89 -3.02
C GLY A 211 -0.32 2.52 -3.46
N GLU A 212 -0.26 3.21 -4.61
CA GLU A 212 -1.37 3.96 -5.20
C GLU A 212 -2.56 3.07 -5.55
N HIS A 213 -2.32 1.80 -5.93
CA HIS A 213 -3.39 0.84 -6.24
C HIS A 213 -4.34 0.56 -5.07
N LYS A 214 -4.00 0.98 -3.84
CA LYS A 214 -4.86 0.89 -2.64
C LYS A 214 -5.56 2.20 -2.28
N SER A 215 -5.24 3.32 -2.94
CA SER A 215 -5.69 4.66 -2.50
C SER A 215 -7.20 4.79 -2.44
N ALA A 216 -7.90 4.34 -3.47
CA ALA A 216 -9.34 4.46 -3.58
C ALA A 216 -10.05 3.65 -2.49
N ILE A 217 -9.59 2.42 -2.24
CA ILE A 217 -10.21 1.54 -1.24
C ILE A 217 -9.88 1.98 0.19
N VAL A 218 -8.66 2.47 0.43
CA VAL A 218 -8.26 3.08 1.72
C VAL A 218 -9.15 4.26 2.04
N ARG A 219 -9.36 5.16 1.08
CA ARG A 219 -10.28 6.30 1.25
C ARG A 219 -11.68 5.83 1.60
N ARG A 220 -12.23 4.82 0.90
CA ARG A 220 -13.55 4.24 1.24
C ARG A 220 -13.56 3.66 2.65
N ALA A 221 -12.49 2.96 3.05
CA ALA A 221 -12.36 2.33 4.35
C ALA A 221 -12.31 3.34 5.52
N VAL A 222 -11.68 4.51 5.35
CA VAL A 222 -11.51 5.48 6.44
C VAL A 222 -12.49 6.66 6.40
N GLU A 223 -13.00 7.07 5.23
CA GLU A 223 -13.91 8.22 5.08
C GLU A 223 -15.38 7.80 4.84
N GLY A 224 -15.59 6.61 4.29
CA GLY A 224 -16.91 6.09 3.92
C GLY A 224 -17.75 5.62 5.12
N GLU A 225 -19.03 5.36 4.88
CA GLU A 225 -19.87 4.67 5.87
C GLU A 225 -19.46 3.18 5.99
N PRO A 226 -19.67 2.56 7.16
CA PRO A 226 -19.55 1.11 7.30
C PRO A 226 -20.39 0.35 6.26
N ASP A 227 -19.73 -0.52 5.51
CA ASP A 227 -20.25 -1.18 4.31
C ASP A 227 -19.82 -2.67 4.29
N PRO A 228 -20.75 -3.63 4.24
CA PRO A 228 -20.44 -5.06 4.16
C PRO A 228 -19.59 -5.47 2.96
N ASP A 229 -19.59 -4.69 1.87
CA ASP A 229 -18.75 -4.97 0.71
C ASP A 229 -17.28 -4.57 0.93
N VAL A 230 -16.98 -3.85 2.02
CA VAL A 230 -15.63 -3.39 2.39
C VAL A 230 -15.42 -3.64 3.87
N ALA A 231 -15.00 -4.87 4.21
CA ALA A 231 -14.81 -5.29 5.60
C ALA A 231 -13.91 -4.34 6.41
N ALA A 232 -12.91 -3.71 5.79
CA ALA A 232 -12.06 -2.71 6.43
C ALA A 232 -12.83 -1.49 7.00
N THR A 233 -14.03 -1.17 6.49
CA THR A 233 -14.87 -0.09 7.04
C THR A 233 -15.39 -0.42 8.44
N TYR A 234 -15.51 -1.70 8.80
CA TYR A 234 -15.93 -2.09 10.15
C TYR A 234 -14.93 -1.69 11.22
N LEU A 235 -13.65 -1.54 10.85
CA LEU A 235 -12.60 -1.08 11.76
C LEU A 235 -12.88 0.33 12.31
N GLN A 236 -13.71 1.14 11.64
CA GLN A 236 -14.15 2.43 12.16
C GLN A 236 -14.93 2.33 13.49
N LYS A 237 -15.48 1.15 13.81
CA LYS A 237 -16.15 0.88 15.09
C LYS A 237 -15.19 0.41 16.18
N HIS A 238 -13.93 0.16 15.84
CA HIS A 238 -12.94 -0.31 16.79
C HIS A 238 -12.44 0.84 17.67
N HIS A 239 -12.32 0.57 18.97
CA HIS A 239 -11.95 1.59 19.96
C HIS A 239 -10.48 2.04 19.88
N ASN A 240 -9.61 1.19 19.33
CA ASN A 240 -8.17 1.45 19.22
C ASN A 240 -7.61 0.90 17.90
N VAL A 241 -7.81 1.65 16.81
CA VAL A 241 -7.29 1.30 15.49
C VAL A 241 -6.48 2.47 14.92
N THR A 242 -5.41 2.16 14.21
CA THR A 242 -4.65 3.14 13.42
C THR A 242 -4.39 2.59 12.03
N PHE A 243 -4.65 3.42 11.01
CA PHE A 243 -4.29 3.14 9.62
C PHE A 243 -2.95 3.80 9.31
N TYR A 244 -1.95 3.00 9.00
CA TYR A 244 -0.62 3.43 8.57
C TYR A 244 -0.54 3.36 7.05
N LEU A 245 -0.41 4.50 6.40
CA LEU A 245 -0.47 4.64 4.96
C LEU A 245 0.83 5.23 4.43
N ASP A 246 1.36 4.69 3.34
CA ASP A 246 2.34 5.47 2.58
C ASP A 246 1.67 6.63 1.83
N HIS A 247 2.48 7.58 1.36
CA HIS A 247 1.97 8.72 0.61
C HIS A 247 1.13 8.33 -0.62
N ALA A 248 1.43 7.18 -1.24
CA ALA A 248 0.73 6.69 -2.41
C ALA A 248 -0.65 6.11 -2.06
N ALA A 249 -0.76 5.29 -1.00
CA ALA A 249 -2.02 4.76 -0.48
C ALA A 249 -2.90 5.86 0.14
N ALA A 250 -2.31 6.97 0.59
CA ALA A 250 -3.06 8.11 1.08
C ALA A 250 -3.51 9.10 -0.01
N ALA A 251 -3.10 8.91 -1.27
CA ALA A 251 -3.25 9.90 -2.34
C ALA A 251 -4.70 10.32 -2.60
N ASP A 252 -5.66 9.43 -2.36
CA ASP A 252 -7.09 9.69 -2.57
C ASP A 252 -7.83 10.24 -1.35
N LEU A 253 -7.20 10.29 -0.18
CA LEU A 253 -7.83 10.90 1.00
C LEU A 253 -8.25 12.33 0.69
N THR A 254 -9.43 12.74 1.15
CA THR A 254 -10.01 14.05 0.84
C THR A 254 -9.07 15.18 1.27
N ARG A 255 -8.37 15.05 2.40
CA ARG A 255 -7.39 16.05 2.87
C ARG A 255 -6.10 16.10 2.04
N ILE A 256 -5.84 15.10 1.20
CA ILE A 256 -4.67 15.05 0.31
C ILE A 256 -5.08 15.45 -1.10
N ARG A 257 -6.12 14.80 -1.66
CA ARG A 257 -6.58 14.98 -3.04
C ARG A 257 -7.33 16.29 -3.25
N THR A 258 -8.17 16.68 -2.29
CA THR A 258 -9.07 17.85 -2.40
C THR A 258 -9.14 18.64 -1.09
N PRO A 259 -8.01 19.13 -0.54
CA PRO A 259 -7.97 19.75 0.79
C PRO A 259 -8.88 20.98 0.92
N TRP A 260 -9.16 21.69 -0.19
CA TRP A 260 -10.07 22.84 -0.26
C TRP A 260 -11.53 22.51 0.06
N VAL A 261 -11.93 21.23 0.02
CA VAL A 261 -13.28 20.79 0.40
C VAL A 261 -13.44 20.75 1.92
N ILE A 262 -12.34 20.62 2.66
CA ILE A 262 -12.34 20.46 4.12
C ILE A 262 -12.12 21.80 4.82
N GLY A 263 -11.27 22.67 4.27
CA GLY A 263 -10.97 23.97 4.86
C GLY A 263 -10.17 24.88 3.94
N GLU A 264 -9.70 25.99 4.51
CA GLU A 264 -8.83 26.92 3.79
C GLU A 264 -7.47 26.29 3.49
N VAL A 265 -6.95 26.59 2.30
CA VAL A 265 -5.67 26.08 1.82
C VAL A 265 -4.82 27.22 1.30
N GLU A 266 -3.51 27.09 1.44
CA GLU A 266 -2.57 27.95 0.73
C GLU A 266 -2.58 27.61 -0.77
N TRP A 267 -2.92 28.57 -1.63
CA TRP A 267 -2.96 28.33 -3.07
C TRP A 267 -1.57 28.48 -3.68
N THR A 268 -0.97 27.36 -4.06
CA THR A 268 0.25 27.29 -4.88
C THR A 268 -0.13 26.97 -6.32
N THR A 269 0.71 27.33 -7.30
CA THR A 269 0.44 27.04 -8.73
C THR A 269 0.14 25.56 -8.98
N LYS A 270 0.85 24.65 -8.30
CA LYS A 270 0.57 23.21 -8.39
C LYS A 270 -0.84 22.89 -7.91
N ARG A 271 -1.24 23.40 -6.73
CA ARG A 271 -2.55 23.15 -6.14
C ARG A 271 -3.69 23.78 -6.95
N GLU A 272 -3.47 24.94 -7.54
CA GLU A 272 -4.42 25.59 -8.46
C GLU A 272 -4.64 24.70 -9.70
N ILE A 273 -3.58 24.18 -10.31
CA ILE A 273 -3.66 23.24 -11.43
C ILE A 273 -4.43 21.97 -11.03
N ASP A 274 -4.06 21.35 -9.90
CA ASP A 274 -4.69 20.11 -9.42
C ASP A 274 -6.20 20.32 -9.16
N ALA A 275 -6.58 21.45 -8.55
CA ALA A 275 -7.97 21.79 -8.29
C ALA A 275 -8.80 21.98 -9.56
N VAL A 276 -8.26 22.64 -10.57
CA VAL A 276 -8.96 22.88 -11.84
C VAL A 276 -9.06 21.61 -12.69
N ILE A 277 -8.04 20.75 -12.67
CA ILE A 277 -8.12 19.41 -13.28
C ILE A 277 -9.21 18.59 -12.61
N TRP A 278 -9.22 18.57 -11.27
CA TRP A 278 -10.25 17.88 -10.51
C TRP A 278 -11.65 18.43 -10.83
N LEU A 279 -11.82 19.76 -10.89
CA LEU A 279 -13.10 20.40 -11.23
C LEU A 279 -13.57 20.01 -12.65
N SER A 280 -12.65 19.99 -13.61
CA SER A 280 -12.90 19.53 -14.98
C SER A 280 -13.41 18.08 -15.00
N GLN A 281 -12.78 17.19 -14.23
CA GLN A 281 -13.21 15.79 -14.11
C GLN A 281 -14.56 15.65 -13.41
N ALA A 282 -14.78 16.39 -12.31
CA ALA A 282 -16.01 16.34 -11.52
C ALA A 282 -17.24 16.83 -12.28
N THR A 283 -17.07 17.86 -13.12
CA THR A 283 -18.16 18.44 -13.94
C THR A 283 -18.31 17.78 -15.31
N GLY A 284 -17.31 17.01 -15.75
CA GLY A 284 -17.22 16.51 -17.12
C GLY A 284 -16.99 17.58 -18.19
N LYS A 285 -16.74 18.84 -17.80
CA LYS A 285 -16.43 19.96 -18.70
C LYS A 285 -14.93 20.02 -18.95
N SER A 286 -14.50 20.41 -20.16
CA SER A 286 -13.08 20.71 -20.39
C SER A 286 -12.65 21.96 -19.61
N VAL A 287 -11.36 22.05 -19.24
CA VAL A 287 -10.80 23.17 -18.44
C VAL A 287 -11.24 24.55 -18.96
N LEU A 288 -11.18 24.79 -20.28
CA LEU A 288 -11.56 26.07 -20.88
C LEU A 288 -13.07 26.36 -20.87
N LYS A 289 -13.91 25.35 -20.60
CA LYS A 289 -15.38 25.48 -20.52
C LYS A 289 -15.91 25.62 -19.09
N LEU A 290 -15.03 25.56 -18.08
CA LEU A 290 -15.41 25.79 -16.69
C LEU A 290 -15.82 27.26 -16.50
N ASP A 291 -16.94 27.48 -15.85
CA ASP A 291 -17.47 28.81 -15.55
C ASP A 291 -17.41 29.12 -14.05
N SER A 292 -17.69 30.37 -13.66
CA SER A 292 -17.63 30.78 -12.26
C SER A 292 -18.65 30.07 -11.35
N LEU A 293 -19.71 29.48 -11.89
CA LEU A 293 -20.67 28.70 -11.10
C LEU A 293 -20.05 27.36 -10.70
N ASP A 294 -19.38 26.68 -11.62
CA ASP A 294 -18.67 25.41 -11.36
C ASP A 294 -17.72 25.55 -10.15
N TYR A 295 -16.90 26.61 -10.12
CA TYR A 295 -15.98 26.84 -9.00
C TYR A 295 -16.72 27.04 -7.67
N ARG A 296 -17.85 27.76 -7.67
CA ARG A 296 -18.59 28.05 -6.44
C ARG A 296 -19.32 26.84 -5.88
N GLU A 297 -19.92 26.03 -6.76
CA GLU A 297 -20.66 24.82 -6.37
C GLU A 297 -19.74 23.71 -5.85
N HIS A 298 -18.45 23.77 -6.19
CA HIS A 298 -17.45 22.76 -5.82
C HIS A 298 -16.39 23.25 -4.81
N HIS A 299 -16.77 24.17 -3.91
CA HIS A 299 -15.91 24.65 -2.80
C HIS A 299 -14.62 25.36 -3.23
N LEU A 300 -14.55 25.89 -4.45
CA LEU A 300 -13.40 26.63 -4.99
C LEU A 300 -13.63 28.14 -5.04
N SER A 301 -14.60 28.65 -4.28
CA SER A 301 -14.86 30.09 -4.17
C SER A 301 -13.65 30.90 -3.68
N SER A 302 -12.81 30.33 -2.81
CA SER A 302 -11.59 30.99 -2.31
C SER A 302 -10.50 31.07 -3.38
N LEU A 303 -10.37 30.03 -4.21
CA LEU A 303 -9.51 30.04 -5.39
C LEU A 303 -10.02 31.08 -6.40
N LEU A 304 -11.32 31.04 -6.70
CA LEU A 304 -11.93 32.01 -7.61
C LEU A 304 -11.79 33.44 -7.07
N ALA A 305 -11.83 33.71 -5.77
CA ALA A 305 -11.64 35.07 -5.27
C ALA A 305 -10.27 35.69 -5.63
N ARG A 306 -9.23 34.85 -5.86
CA ARG A 306 -7.92 35.30 -6.36
C ARG A 306 -7.96 35.73 -7.82
N TYR A 307 -8.98 35.28 -8.57
CA TYR A 307 -9.16 35.50 -9.99
C TYR A 307 -10.56 36.07 -10.27
N ARG A 308 -10.67 37.33 -10.70
CA ARG A 308 -11.99 38.00 -10.91
C ARG A 308 -13.06 37.13 -11.62
N THR A 309 -12.64 36.30 -12.58
CA THR A 309 -13.49 35.31 -13.26
C THR A 309 -12.70 34.01 -13.48
N ALA A 310 -13.40 32.93 -13.87
CA ALA A 310 -12.76 31.63 -14.14
C ALA A 310 -11.80 31.65 -15.36
N GLY A 311 -12.06 32.51 -16.35
CA GLY A 311 -11.35 32.52 -17.63
C GLY A 311 -9.81 32.64 -17.53
N PRO A 312 -9.26 33.63 -16.80
CA PRO A 312 -7.83 33.75 -16.59
C PRO A 312 -7.18 32.49 -16.00
N LEU A 313 -7.73 31.96 -14.91
CA LEU A 313 -7.23 30.75 -14.25
C LEU A 313 -7.30 29.53 -15.16
N ASN A 314 -8.44 29.33 -15.85
CA ASN A 314 -8.59 28.24 -16.83
C ASN A 314 -7.52 28.32 -17.92
N GLY A 315 -7.21 29.54 -18.39
CA GLY A 315 -6.18 29.80 -19.39
C GLY A 315 -4.77 29.46 -18.87
N GLU A 316 -4.44 29.87 -17.64
CA GLU A 316 -3.17 29.54 -16.99
C GLU A 316 -2.98 28.01 -16.86
N VAL A 317 -4.00 27.31 -16.34
CA VAL A 317 -3.96 25.85 -16.17
C VAL A 317 -3.89 25.14 -17.52
N PHE A 318 -4.68 25.56 -18.51
CA PHE A 318 -4.63 24.99 -19.85
C PHE A 318 -3.24 25.15 -20.49
N ASN A 319 -2.64 26.33 -20.40
CA ASN A 319 -1.30 26.58 -20.92
C ASN A 319 -0.25 25.75 -20.18
N ALA A 320 -0.36 25.60 -18.86
CA ALA A 320 0.52 24.75 -18.07
C ALA A 320 0.43 23.28 -18.54
N LEU A 321 -0.77 22.75 -18.77
CA LEU A 321 -0.98 21.39 -19.29
C LEU A 321 -0.40 21.20 -20.69
N ILE A 322 -0.73 22.10 -21.62
CA ILE A 322 -0.26 22.03 -23.00
C ILE A 322 1.27 22.20 -23.10
N SER A 323 1.88 22.98 -22.19
CA SER A 323 3.34 23.16 -22.17
C SER A 323 4.12 21.86 -21.95
N LYS A 324 3.51 20.87 -21.28
CA LYS A 324 4.08 19.53 -21.06
C LYS A 324 4.09 18.69 -22.33
N ILE A 325 3.22 18.99 -23.29
CA ILE A 325 3.17 18.32 -24.59
C ILE A 325 4.22 18.97 -25.50
N ARG A 326 5.40 18.34 -25.59
CA ARG A 326 6.46 18.78 -26.50
C ARG A 326 6.26 18.15 -27.87
N GLY A 327 5.98 19.02 -28.84
CA GLY A 327 6.07 18.68 -30.26
C GLY A 327 7.53 18.49 -30.68
N ARG A 328 7.73 17.87 -31.86
CA ARG A 328 9.05 17.60 -32.44
C ARG A 328 9.99 18.81 -32.44
N SER A 329 9.46 20.00 -32.70
CA SER A 329 10.22 21.26 -32.73
C SER A 329 10.82 21.68 -31.38
N LYS A 330 10.31 21.16 -30.27
CA LYS A 330 10.79 21.47 -28.90
C LYS A 330 11.67 20.37 -28.31
N LEU A 331 11.98 19.33 -29.07
CA LEU A 331 12.79 18.20 -28.62
C LEU A 331 14.24 18.32 -29.14
N PRO A 332 15.23 17.74 -28.44
CA PRO A 332 16.61 17.69 -28.91
C PRO A 332 16.71 17.13 -30.32
N THR A 333 17.74 17.53 -31.06
CA THR A 333 18.03 17.07 -32.43
C THR A 333 19.52 16.75 -32.54
N GLY A 334 19.85 15.60 -33.14
CA GLY A 334 21.25 15.16 -33.33
C GLY A 334 22.02 14.89 -32.03
N LYS A 335 21.34 14.49 -30.95
CA LYS A 335 21.96 14.15 -29.66
C LYS A 335 21.99 12.63 -29.44
N SER A 336 22.92 12.17 -28.61
CA SER A 336 22.88 10.82 -28.04
C SER A 336 22.06 10.86 -26.74
N ILE A 337 21.04 10.01 -26.64
CA ILE A 337 20.09 9.96 -25.52
C ILE A 337 20.04 8.53 -25.00
N VAL A 338 20.22 8.36 -23.69
CA VAL A 338 19.99 7.08 -23.01
C VAL A 338 18.68 7.16 -22.26
N VAL A 339 17.78 6.21 -22.51
CA VAL A 339 16.49 6.09 -21.85
C VAL A 339 16.53 4.89 -20.93
N PHE A 340 16.35 5.13 -19.64
CA PHE A 340 16.25 4.08 -18.65
C PHE A 340 14.78 3.65 -18.54
N SER A 341 14.46 2.45 -19.02
CA SER A 341 13.09 1.91 -19.00
C SER A 341 12.99 0.83 -17.92
N PRO A 342 12.02 0.92 -16.99
CA PRO A 342 11.89 -0.06 -15.91
C PRO A 342 11.45 -1.44 -16.41
N HIS A 343 10.70 -1.49 -17.52
CA HIS A 343 10.35 -2.72 -18.23
C HIS A 343 10.38 -2.48 -19.76
N PRO A 344 10.58 -3.53 -20.60
CA PRO A 344 10.42 -3.43 -22.04
C PRO A 344 9.06 -2.87 -22.46
N ASP A 345 7.98 -3.37 -21.89
CA ASP A 345 6.63 -2.94 -22.30
C ASP A 345 6.36 -1.44 -22.10
N ASP A 346 7.04 -0.79 -21.14
CA ASP A 346 6.90 0.64 -20.89
C ASP A 346 7.43 1.49 -22.04
N ASP A 347 8.45 1.02 -22.77
CA ASP A 347 9.01 1.78 -23.88
C ASP A 347 8.05 1.82 -25.08
N VAL A 348 7.22 0.79 -25.25
CA VAL A 348 6.19 0.70 -26.29
C VAL A 348 4.90 1.38 -25.84
N ILE A 349 4.40 1.03 -24.65
CA ILE A 349 3.06 1.41 -24.18
C ILE A 349 3.05 2.86 -23.65
N SER A 350 4.07 3.23 -22.88
CA SER A 350 4.11 4.50 -22.15
C SER A 350 4.93 5.55 -22.90
N MET A 351 6.12 5.19 -23.39
CA MET A 351 7.08 6.12 -24.00
C MET A 351 7.19 6.08 -25.52
N GLY A 352 6.47 5.17 -26.21
CA GLY A 352 6.66 4.94 -27.64
C GLY A 352 6.46 6.21 -28.47
N GLY A 353 5.48 7.03 -28.08
CA GLY A 353 5.21 8.32 -28.73
C GLY A 353 6.34 9.34 -28.58
N ILE A 354 7.03 9.39 -27.43
CA ILE A 354 8.15 10.33 -27.24
C ILE A 354 9.43 9.79 -27.88
N LEU A 355 9.70 8.49 -27.76
CA LEU A 355 10.84 7.82 -28.42
C LEU A 355 10.78 7.99 -29.93
N HIS A 356 9.60 7.83 -30.52
CA HIS A 356 9.39 8.05 -31.94
C HIS A 356 9.73 9.48 -32.36
N LYS A 357 9.28 10.50 -31.61
CA LYS A 357 9.58 11.90 -31.91
C LYS A 357 11.07 12.22 -31.74
N LEU A 358 11.72 11.66 -30.73
CA LEU A 358 13.17 11.78 -30.54
C LEU A 358 13.93 11.14 -31.70
N HIS A 359 13.51 9.97 -32.18
CA HIS A 359 14.10 9.30 -33.33
C HIS A 359 13.93 10.13 -34.61
N GLN A 360 12.74 10.68 -34.86
CA GLN A 360 12.49 11.59 -35.98
C GLN A 360 13.39 12.84 -35.95
N ASN A 361 13.84 13.27 -34.79
CA ASN A 361 14.83 14.34 -34.63
C ASN A 361 16.29 13.91 -34.85
N ARG A 362 16.50 12.73 -35.44
CA ARG A 362 17.84 12.18 -35.73
C ARG A 362 18.69 12.09 -34.47
N ASN A 363 18.07 11.86 -33.32
CA ASN A 363 18.80 11.52 -32.11
C ASN A 363 19.21 10.04 -32.19
N ASP A 364 20.38 9.76 -31.64
CA ASP A 364 20.87 8.41 -31.39
C ASP A 364 20.34 7.97 -30.02
N ILE A 365 19.49 6.94 -29.98
CA ILE A 365 18.74 6.57 -28.79
C ILE A 365 19.13 5.17 -28.36
N VAL A 366 19.57 5.04 -27.11
CA VAL A 366 19.82 3.76 -26.45
C VAL A 366 18.78 3.58 -25.36
N VAL A 367 17.97 2.53 -25.44
CA VAL A 367 17.05 2.14 -24.36
C VAL A 367 17.74 1.08 -23.51
N ALA A 368 17.95 1.40 -22.23
CA ALA A 368 18.51 0.51 -21.24
C ALA A 368 17.38 -0.03 -20.36
N TYR A 369 17.02 -1.30 -20.56
CA TYR A 369 16.00 -1.97 -19.75
C TYR A 369 16.56 -2.34 -18.38
N GLN A 370 15.85 -1.95 -17.34
CA GLN A 370 16.23 -2.16 -15.96
C GLN A 370 15.30 -3.18 -15.33
N THR A 371 15.45 -4.43 -15.76
CA THR A 371 14.66 -5.56 -15.25
C THR A 371 15.58 -6.60 -14.63
N SER A 372 15.05 -7.30 -13.62
CA SER A 372 15.58 -8.58 -13.17
C SER A 372 14.57 -9.65 -13.50
N GLY A 373 14.54 -10.10 -14.75
CA GLY A 373 13.49 -10.97 -15.26
C GLY A 373 12.19 -10.19 -15.52
N ASN A 374 11.12 -10.50 -14.80
CA ASN A 374 9.80 -9.89 -14.92
C ASN A 374 9.52 -8.75 -13.91
N ILE A 375 10.51 -8.37 -13.09
CA ILE A 375 10.34 -7.35 -12.05
C ILE A 375 11.01 -6.04 -12.48
N ALA A 376 10.24 -4.95 -12.42
CA ALA A 376 10.72 -3.59 -12.68
C ALA A 376 11.67 -3.10 -11.56
N VAL A 377 12.74 -2.42 -11.94
CA VAL A 377 13.66 -1.79 -10.99
C VAL A 377 13.21 -0.35 -10.69
N PHE A 378 13.12 0.00 -9.40
CA PHE A 378 12.71 1.33 -8.95
C PHE A 378 13.77 2.41 -9.17
N ASP A 379 13.33 3.65 -9.40
CA ASP A 379 14.17 4.85 -9.60
C ASP A 379 15.31 5.01 -8.58
N HIS A 380 15.09 4.67 -7.31
CA HIS A 380 16.11 4.85 -6.27
C HIS A 380 17.30 3.90 -6.45
N GLU A 381 17.06 2.65 -6.88
CA GLU A 381 18.13 1.70 -7.20
C GLU A 381 18.93 2.19 -8.41
N VAL A 382 18.23 2.67 -9.44
CA VAL A 382 18.87 3.25 -10.63
C VAL A 382 19.76 4.42 -10.27
N ARG A 383 19.25 5.37 -9.48
CA ARG A 383 20.01 6.54 -9.03
C ARG A 383 21.22 6.12 -8.20
N ARG A 384 21.10 5.11 -7.33
CA ARG A 384 22.20 4.57 -6.54
C ARG A 384 23.32 4.03 -7.43
N TYR A 385 22.98 3.21 -8.43
CA TYR A 385 23.97 2.65 -9.36
C TYR A 385 24.58 3.72 -10.29
N VAL A 386 23.78 4.67 -10.78
CA VAL A 386 24.30 5.78 -11.61
C VAL A 386 25.23 6.67 -10.79
N ASP A 387 24.91 6.96 -9.53
CA ASP A 387 25.79 7.75 -8.66
C ASP A 387 27.08 6.99 -8.33
N PHE A 388 26.99 5.67 -8.09
CA PHE A 388 28.15 4.80 -7.95
C PHE A 388 29.05 4.85 -9.21
N LEU A 389 28.48 4.66 -10.41
CA LEU A 389 29.21 4.71 -11.67
C LEU A 389 29.81 6.10 -11.95
N ARG A 390 29.13 7.19 -11.56
CA ARG A 390 29.66 8.56 -11.67
C ARG A 390 30.84 8.78 -10.74
N ARG A 391 30.77 8.31 -9.49
CA ARG A 391 31.87 8.42 -8.52
C ARG A 391 33.05 7.57 -8.97
N PHE A 392 32.81 6.32 -9.33
CA PHE A 392 33.81 5.41 -9.86
C PHE A 392 34.44 5.94 -11.16
N GLY A 393 33.64 6.53 -12.04
CA GLY A 393 34.11 7.15 -13.29
C GLY A 393 34.95 8.41 -13.08
N ARG A 394 34.67 9.22 -12.04
CA ARG A 394 35.51 10.38 -11.67
C ARG A 394 36.88 9.95 -11.16
N ASP A 395 36.97 8.81 -10.49
CA ASP A 395 38.24 8.29 -9.98
C ASP A 395 39.15 7.72 -11.10
N PHE A 396 38.59 7.44 -12.29
CA PHE A 396 39.33 6.83 -13.42
C PHE A 396 39.36 7.65 -14.73
N ALA A 397 38.55 8.70 -14.89
CA ALA A 397 38.49 9.47 -16.14
C ALA A 397 38.62 10.99 -15.92
N ASN A 398 39.81 11.52 -16.21
CA ASN A 398 39.99 12.91 -16.64
C ASN A 398 39.28 13.08 -18.01
N GLY A 399 38.02 13.52 -18.01
CA GLY A 399 37.32 13.83 -19.27
C GLY A 399 35.85 14.17 -19.10
N GLU A 400 35.54 15.46 -19.13
CA GLU A 400 34.20 16.04 -19.04
C GLU A 400 33.24 15.53 -20.14
N LYS A 401 32.09 14.99 -19.73
CA LYS A 401 30.82 15.18 -20.44
C LYS A 401 29.71 15.43 -19.43
N SER A 402 29.14 16.63 -19.48
CA SER A 402 27.96 17.03 -18.71
C SER A 402 26.75 16.19 -19.14
N THR A 403 26.30 15.29 -18.26
CA THR A 403 24.99 14.62 -18.35
C THR A 403 23.95 15.51 -17.68
N GLN A 404 23.07 16.14 -18.46
CA GLN A 404 21.88 16.81 -17.93
C GLN A 404 20.69 15.83 -18.01
N PRO A 405 19.95 15.61 -16.90
CA PRO A 405 18.68 14.92 -16.95
C PRO A 405 17.68 15.74 -17.77
N LEU A 406 16.89 15.05 -18.61
CA LEU A 406 15.80 15.64 -19.39
C LEU A 406 14.51 15.71 -18.59
#